data_AF-A0AAD3MJL0-F1
#
_entry.id   AF-A0AAD3MJL0-F1
#
_cell.length_a   1.000
_cell.length_b   1.000
_cell.length_c   1.000
_cell.angle_alpha   90.00
_cell.angle_beta   90.00
_cell.angle_gamma   90.00
#
_symmetry.space_group_name_H-M   'P 1'
#
loop_
_entity.id
_entity.type
_entity.pdbx_description
1 polymer ?
#
loop_
_entity_poly.entity_id
_entity_poly.type
_entity_poly.pdbx_seq_one_letter_code
_entity_poly.pdbx_strand_id
1 'polypeptide(L)' 'MLAIVLGVFLICWLPFFVTHILNTHCRTCYVPPALYSAFTWLGYVNSALNPIIYTTFNIEFRRAFIKILSC' A
#
# COMPACT_ATOMS: atom_id res chain seq x y z
N MET A 1 -10.32 -7.07 9.68
CA MET A 1 -8.94 -6.57 9.72
C MET A 1 -8.07 -7.23 8.66
N LEU A 2 -7.85 -8.55 8.67
CA LEU A 2 -7.03 -9.23 7.66
C LEU A 2 -7.49 -8.98 6.22
N ALA A 3 -8.79 -9.12 5.94
CA ALA A 3 -9.34 -8.82 4.61
C ALA A 3 -9.12 -7.36 4.18
N ILE A 4 -9.12 -6.41 5.12
CA ILE A 4 -8.88 -4.98 4.84
C ILE A 4 -7.40 -4.77 4.50
N VAL A 5 -6.49 -5.34 5.29
CA VAL A 5 -5.05 -5.28 5.02
C VAL A 5 -4.72 -5.90 3.66
N LEU A 6 -5.29 -7.07 3.37
CA LEU A 6 -5.11 -7.73 2.07
C LEU A 6 -5.70 -6.90 0.93
N GLY A 7 -6.88 -6.31 1.10
CA GLY A 7 -7.50 -5.44 0.11
C GLY A 7 -6.66 -4.20 -0.18
N VAL A 8 -6.17 -3.52 0.85
CA VAL A 8 -5.30 -2.34 0.70
C VAL A 8 -3.97 -2.73 0.06
N PHE A 9 -3.39 -3.85 0.46
CA PHE A 9 -2.18 -4.38 -0.16
C PHE A 9 -2.37 -4.58 -1.67
N LEU A 10 -3.46 -5.26 -2.08
CA LEU A 10 -3.78 -5.47 -3.49
C LEU A 10 -3.98 -4.15 -4.23
N ILE A 11 -4.76 -3.22 -3.70
CA ILE A 11 -5.02 -1.92 -4.34
C ILE A 11 -3.73 -1.13 -4.54
N CYS A 12 -2.84 -1.13 -3.54
CA CYS A 12 -1.58 -0.37 -3.61
C CYS A 12 -0.53 -1.02 -4.52
N TRP A 13 -0.44 -2.35 -4.53
CA TRP A 13 0.63 -3.06 -5.24
C TRP A 13 0.25 -3.56 -6.63
N LEU A 14 -1.03 -3.87 -6.87
CA LEU A 14 -1.46 -4.41 -8.17
C LEU A 14 -1.12 -3.48 -9.35
N PRO A 15 -1.31 -2.14 -9.28
CA PRO A 15 -0.94 -1.25 -10.38
C PRO A 15 0.56 -1.29 -10.71
N PHE A 16 1.40 -1.37 -9.67
CA PHE A 16 2.85 -1.52 -9.85
C PHE A 16 3.21 -2.85 -10.51
N PHE A 17 2.66 -3.97 -10.03
CA PHE A 17 2.95 -5.27 -10.62
C PHE A 17 2.52 -5.35 -12.09
N VAL A 18 1.32 -4.86 -12.43
CA VAL A 18 0.84 -4.82 -13.80
C VAL A 18 1.75 -3.97 -14.69
N THR A 19 2.09 -2.75 -14.26
CA THR A 19 2.97 -1.87 -15.06
C THR A 19 4.40 -2.38 -15.17
N HIS A 20 4.93 -3.03 -14.13
CA HIS A 20 6.24 -3.64 -14.17
C HIS A 20 6.29 -4.80 -15.17
N ILE A 21 5.29 -5.69 -15.15
CA ILE A 21 5.17 -6.79 -16.12
C ILE A 21 5.03 -6.25 -17.55
N LEU A 22 4.20 -5.22 -17.76
CA LEU A 22 4.06 -4.60 -19.07
C LEU A 22 5.39 -4.00 -19.54
N ASN A 23 6.12 -3.30 -18.67
CA ASN A 23 7.38 -2.66 -19.02
C ASN A 23 8.49 -3.68 -19.36
N THR A 24 8.50 -4.86 -18.74
CA THR A 24 9.52 -5.88 -18.99
C THR A 24 9.17 -6.83 -20.15
N HIS A 25 7.89 -7.17 -20.32
CA HIS A 25 7.46 -8.20 -21.27
C HIS A 25 6.80 -7.64 -22.54
N CYS A 26 6.25 -6.42 -22.51
CA CYS A 26 5.63 -5.80 -23.68
C CYS A 26 6.58 -4.81 -24.35
N ARG A 27 7.20 -5.21 -25.47
CA ARG A 27 8.16 -4.38 -26.21
C ARG A 27 7.54 -3.17 -26.92
N THR A 28 6.23 -3.21 -27.16
CA THR A 28 5.47 -2.14 -27.86
C THR A 28 4.70 -1.23 -26.89
N CYS A 29 4.59 -1.62 -25.61
CA CYS A 29 3.89 -0.83 -24.61
C CYS A 29 4.80 0.27 -24.11
N TYR A 30 4.33 1.51 -24.14
CA TYR A 30 5.02 2.63 -23.51
C TYR A 30 4.40 2.88 -22.13
N VAL A 31 5.18 2.66 -21.08
CA VAL A 31 4.83 3.06 -19.71
C VAL A 31 5.56 4.36 -19.39
N PRO A 32 4.86 5.50 -19.22
CA PRO A 32 5.52 6.75 -18.89
C PRO A 32 6.29 6.64 -17.56
N PRO A 33 7.52 7.17 -17.47
CA PRO A 33 8.30 7.12 -16.22
C PRO A 33 7.56 7.74 -15.03
N ALA A 34 6.83 8.82 -15.25
CA ALA A 34 6.01 9.46 -14.22
C ALA A 34 4.90 8.53 -13.68
N LEU A 35 4.27 7.73 -14.56
CA LEU A 35 3.24 6.76 -14.18
C LEU A 35 3.86 5.61 -13.36
N TYR A 36 5.02 5.11 -13.80
CA TYR A 36 5.76 4.08 -13.09
C TYR A 36 6.18 4.55 -11.69
N SER A 37 6.71 5.78 -11.59
CA SER A 37 7.03 6.41 -10.31
C SER A 37 5.78 6.56 -9.42
N ALA A 38 4.66 7.03 -9.97
CA ALA A 38 3.42 7.19 -9.20
C ALA A 38 2.92 5.86 -8.60
N PHE A 39 2.93 4.78 -9.37
CA PHE A 39 2.52 3.46 -8.87
C PHE A 39 3.52 2.86 -7.87
N THR A 40 4.82 3.16 -8.02
CA THR A 40 5.83 2.80 -7.02
C THR A 40 5.55 3.54 -5.70
N TRP A 41 5.28 4.84 -5.76
CA TRP A 41 4.92 5.65 -4.59
C TRP A 41 3.63 5.16 -3.92
N LEU A 42 2.63 4.75 -4.70
CA LEU A 42 1.40 4.14 -4.17
C LEU A 42 1.71 2.86 -3.38
N GLY A 43 2.63 2.03 -3.87
CA GLY A 43 3.14 0.87 -3.14
C GLY A 43 3.78 1.25 -1.79
N TYR A 44 4.54 2.35 -1.74
CA TYR A 44 5.11 2.85 -0.48
C TYR A 44 4.06 3.38 0.50
N VAL A 45 2.98 3.99 0.01
CA VAL A 45 1.86 4.45 0.85
C VAL A 45 1.22 3.27 1.61
N ASN A 46 1.22 2.06 1.05
CA ASN A 46 0.71 0.86 1.74
C ASN A 46 1.30 0.67 3.15
N SER A 47 2.61 0.94 3.31
CA SER A 47 3.28 0.81 4.60
C SER A 47 2.75 1.81 5.63
N ALA A 48 2.46 3.05 5.21
CA ALA A 48 1.89 4.09 6.06
C ALA A 48 0.42 3.84 6.43
N LEU A 49 -0.32 3.10 5.58
CA LEU A 49 -1.71 2.75 5.86
C LEU A 49 -1.85 1.69 6.96
N ASN A 50 -0.84 0.84 7.19
CA ASN A 50 -0.94 -0.23 8.18
C ASN A 50 -1.25 0.28 9.61
N PRO A 51 -0.51 1.25 10.19
CA PRO A 51 -0.87 1.83 11.48
C PRO A 51 -2.29 2.42 11.53
N ILE A 52 -2.74 3.05 10.44
CA ILE A 52 -4.08 3.64 10.34
C ILE A 52 -5.15 2.54 10.38
N ILE A 53 -4.97 1.47 9.60
CA ILE A 53 -5.88 0.31 9.59
C ILE A 53 -5.93 -0.34 10.97
N TYR A 54 -4.77 -0.52 11.62
CA TYR A 54 -4.70 -1.16 12.93
C TYR A 54 -5.34 -0.30 14.02
N THR A 55 -5.05 0.99 14.06
CA THR A 55 -5.67 1.91 15.04
C THR A 55 -7.17 2.10 14.81
N THR A 56 -7.66 2.00 13.57
CA THR A 56 -9.09 2.17 13.27
C THR A 56 -9.90 0.91 13.58
N PHE A 57 -9.42 -0.26 13.15
CA PHE A 57 -10.19 -1.52 13.19
C PHE A 57 -9.75 -2.50 14.29
N ASN A 58 -8.68 -2.22 15.02
CA ASN A 58 -8.23 -3.03 16.16
C ASN A 58 -8.18 -2.17 17.43
N ILE A 59 -9.21 -2.32 18.27
CA ILE A 59 -9.41 -1.53 19.49
C ILE A 59 -8.27 -1.75 20.49
N GLU A 60 -7.78 -2.98 20.62
CA GLU A 60 -6.67 -3.31 21.52
C GLU A 60 -5.36 -2.67 21.05
N PHE A 61 -5.08 -2.72 19.75
CA PHE A 61 -3.95 -2.03 19.16
C PHE A 61 -4.04 -0.52 19.38
N ARG A 62 -5.22 0.07 19.18
CA ARG A 62 -5.46 1.50 19.43
C ARG A 62 -5.20 1.87 20.89
N ARG A 63 -5.71 1.09 21.84
CA ARG A 63 -5.51 1.34 23.29
C ARG A 63 -4.03 1.27 23.66
N ALA A 64 -3.32 0.24 23.19
CA ALA A 64 -1.89 0.11 23.42
C ALA A 64 -1.10 1.27 22.79
N PHE A 65 -1.45 1.68 21.56
CA PHE A 65 -0.81 2.79 20.85
C PHE A 65 -1.01 4.13 21.56
N ILE A 66 -2.24 4.42 22.01
CA ILE A 66 -2.53 5.63 22.81
C ILE A 66 -1.73 5.59 24.11
N LYS A 67 -1.71 4.47 24.83
CA LYS A 67 -0.94 4.33 26.08
C LYS A 67 0.55 4.56 25.91
N ILE A 68 1.13 4.25 24.74
CA ILE A 68 2.54 4.54 24.44
C ILE A 68 2.75 6.04 24.17
N LEU A 69 1.80 6.71 23.51
CA LEU A 69 1.89 8.13 23.17
C LEU A 69 1.56 9.07 24.35
N SER A 70 0.65 8.65 25.22
CA SER A 70 0.30 9.35 26.47
C SER A 70 1.00 8.65 27.62
N CYS A 71 2.21 9.12 27.96
CA CYS A 71 2.89 8.72 29.19
C CYS A 71 2.03 9.03 30.42
#